data_AF-A0A1N7IZT1-F1
#
_entry.id   AF-A0A1N7IZT1-F1
#
_cell.length_a   1.000
_cell.length_b   1.000
_cell.length_c   1.000
_cell.angle_alpha   90.00
_cell.angle_beta   90.00
_cell.angle_gamma   90.00
#
_symmetry.space_group_name_H-M   'P 1'
#
loop_
_entity.id
_entity.type
_entity.pdbx_description
1 polymer ?
#
loop_
_entity_poly.entity_id
_entity_poly.type
_entity_poly.pdbx_seq_one_letter_code
_entity_poly.pdbx_strand_id
1 'polypeptide(L)'
;MNIKYLIIGFLVTFVIGGGVMMYSWFTTEAEVEDEEVSEITESSYQLEGSEGSANVKEDYEELMNQAEARISSLEEQVMEDMNGNASYMELYQKYQSAAKDLESNTDETFDNLHQQLLDEGEEDEAAVLKEQYQEQKKQWRQSIVEEVKDRL
;
A
#
# COMPACT_ATOMS: atom_id res chain seq x y z
N MET A 1 14.88 26.16 41.37
CA MET A 1 14.38 25.58 40.11
C MET A 1 12.99 26.16 39.86
N ASN A 2 12.81 26.95 38.78
CA ASN A 2 11.58 27.72 38.60
C ASN A 2 10.44 26.81 38.15
N ILE A 3 9.35 26.76 38.92
CA ILE A 3 8.18 25.89 38.70
C ILE A 3 7.59 26.03 37.27
N LYS A 4 7.79 27.21 36.66
CA LYS A 4 7.39 27.52 35.28
C LYS A 4 8.05 26.61 34.23
N TYR A 5 9.32 26.26 34.40
CA TYR A 5 10.03 25.38 33.46
C TYR A 5 9.71 23.89 33.68
N LEU A 6 9.22 23.52 34.87
CA LEU A 6 8.79 22.17 35.20
C LEU A 6 7.43 21.85 34.54
N ILE A 7 6.51 22.82 34.51
CA ILE A 7 5.20 22.69 33.83
C ILE A 7 5.38 22.63 32.30
N ILE A 8 6.25 23.48 31.73
CA ILE A 8 6.54 23.48 30.29
C ILE A 8 7.19 22.16 29.86
N GLY A 9 8.12 21.64 30.66
CA GLY A 9 8.76 20.34 30.39
C GLY A 9 7.73 19.21 30.34
N PHE A 10 6.78 19.16 31.28
CA PHE A 10 5.76 18.12 31.33
C PHE A 10 4.78 18.18 30.14
N LEU A 11 4.40 19.40 29.72
CA LEU A 11 3.49 19.63 28.60
C LEU A 11 4.11 19.19 27.26
N VAL A 12 5.41 19.41 27.07
CA VAL A 12 6.12 18.97 25.85
C VAL A 12 6.22 17.44 25.79
N THR A 13 6.49 16.76 26.90
CA THR A 13 6.46 15.28 26.94
C THR A 13 5.08 14.70 26.70
N PHE A 14 3.99 15.38 27.09
CA PHE A 14 2.63 14.88 26.85
C PHE A 14 2.21 15.03 25.38
N VAL A 15 2.71 16.05 24.66
CA VAL A 15 2.46 16.22 23.22
C VAL A 15 3.25 15.20 22.40
N ILE A 16 4.50 14.91 22.79
CA ILE A 16 5.33 13.91 22.11
C ILE A 16 4.89 12.48 22.48
N GLY A 17 4.63 12.19 23.76
CA GLY A 17 4.20 10.88 24.22
C GLY A 17 2.73 10.55 23.90
N GLY A 18 1.84 11.54 23.98
CA GLY A 18 0.42 11.38 23.64
C GLY A 18 0.19 11.27 22.14
N GLY A 19 1.02 11.90 21.31
CA GLY A 19 0.99 11.75 19.85
C GLY A 19 1.30 10.31 19.43
N VAL A 20 2.38 9.72 19.97
CA VAL A 20 2.76 8.33 19.64
C VAL A 20 1.71 7.33 20.13
N MET A 21 1.10 7.56 21.30
CA MET A 21 0.11 6.63 21.86
C MET A 21 -1.26 6.70 21.15
N MET A 22 -1.61 7.82 20.48
CA MET A 22 -2.85 7.92 19.68
C MET A 22 -2.78 7.14 18.36
N TYR A 23 -1.60 7.03 17.74
CA TYR A 23 -1.47 6.22 16.52
C TYR A 23 -1.71 4.74 16.81
N SER A 24 -1.20 4.23 17.93
CA SER A 24 -1.37 2.81 18.29
C SER A 24 -2.79 2.43 18.73
N TRP A 25 -3.62 3.40 19.14
CA TRP A 25 -4.99 3.11 19.60
C TRP A 25 -6.07 3.37 18.55
N PHE A 26 -5.75 4.07 17.44
CA PHE A 26 -6.67 4.26 16.32
C PHE A 26 -6.40 3.29 15.15
N THR A 27 -5.28 2.56 15.16
CA THR A 27 -5.03 1.42 14.27
C THR A 27 -5.58 0.13 14.88
N THR A 28 -6.87 0.13 15.25
CA THR A 28 -7.61 -1.12 15.07
C THR A 28 -7.78 -1.25 13.56
N GLU A 29 -6.69 -1.62 12.90
CA GLU A 29 -6.73 -2.24 11.59
C GLU A 29 -7.77 -3.32 11.77
N ALA A 30 -8.91 -3.13 11.11
CA ALA A 30 -9.80 -4.24 10.87
C ALA A 30 -8.94 -5.17 10.02
N GLU A 31 -8.23 -6.07 10.71
CA GLU A 31 -7.60 -7.23 10.11
C GLU A 31 -8.67 -7.75 9.15
N VAL A 32 -8.34 -7.78 7.87
CA VAL A 32 -9.29 -8.25 6.88
C VAL A 32 -9.52 -9.71 7.23
N GLU A 33 -10.60 -10.01 7.97
CA GLU A 33 -10.97 -11.37 8.43
C GLU A 33 -11.35 -12.28 7.24
N ASP A 34 -10.96 -11.90 6.03
CA ASP A 34 -11.14 -12.64 4.81
C ASP A 34 -9.78 -13.16 4.32
N GLU A 35 -9.61 -14.47 4.47
CA GLU A 35 -8.40 -15.21 4.09
C GLU A 35 -8.05 -15.02 2.61
N GLU A 36 -9.04 -14.90 1.71
CA GLU A 36 -8.81 -14.72 0.28
C GLU A 36 -8.24 -13.33 -0.03
N VAL A 37 -8.75 -12.30 0.65
CA VAL A 37 -8.24 -10.93 0.49
C VAL A 37 -6.86 -10.75 1.14
N SER A 38 -6.60 -11.43 2.26
CA SER A 38 -5.28 -11.44 2.90
C SER A 38 -4.23 -12.06 1.97
N GLU A 39 -4.53 -13.18 1.32
CA GLU A 39 -3.59 -13.87 0.42
C GLU A 39 -3.20 -13.00 -0.79
N ILE A 40 -4.16 -12.24 -1.35
CA ILE A 40 -3.94 -11.30 -2.46
C ILE A 40 -2.99 -10.17 -2.05
N THR A 41 -3.14 -9.67 -0.83
CA THR A 41 -2.47 -8.44 -0.36
C THR A 41 -1.11 -8.71 0.29
N GLU A 42 -0.97 -9.78 1.07
CA GLU A 42 0.22 -10.07 1.88
C GLU A 42 1.29 -10.91 1.18
N SER A 43 0.96 -11.59 0.07
CA SER A 43 1.93 -12.43 -0.63
C SER A 43 3.10 -11.59 -1.17
N SER A 44 4.34 -12.02 -0.96
CA SER A 44 5.52 -11.34 -1.53
C SER A 44 5.51 -11.41 -3.06
N TYR A 45 5.99 -10.37 -3.74
CA TYR A 45 6.25 -10.44 -5.18
C TYR A 45 7.37 -11.44 -5.47
N GLN A 46 7.16 -12.30 -6.46
CA GLN A 46 8.17 -13.25 -6.91
C GLN A 46 8.84 -12.68 -8.15
N LEU A 47 9.94 -11.95 -7.98
CA LEU A 47 10.70 -11.39 -9.11
C LEU A 47 11.79 -12.38 -9.49
N GLU A 48 11.75 -12.91 -10.71
CA GLU A 48 12.68 -13.96 -11.18
C GLU A 48 14.14 -13.48 -11.17
N GLY A 49 14.38 -12.16 -11.22
CA GLY A 49 15.71 -11.55 -11.20
C GLY A 49 16.35 -11.32 -9.82
N SER A 50 15.67 -11.63 -8.72
CA SER A 50 16.01 -11.14 -7.37
C SER A 50 17.29 -11.68 -6.69
N GLU A 51 18.18 -12.39 -7.40
CA GLU A 51 19.60 -12.48 -7.02
C GLU A 51 20.51 -12.32 -8.26
N GLY A 52 20.79 -11.06 -8.62
CA GLY A 52 21.74 -10.73 -9.68
C GLY A 52 21.14 -10.53 -11.08
N SER A 53 19.88 -10.09 -11.18
CA SER A 53 19.26 -9.64 -12.43
C SER A 53 20.16 -8.65 -13.17
N ALA A 54 20.45 -8.97 -14.43
CA ALA A 54 21.13 -8.05 -15.33
C ALA A 54 20.17 -7.02 -15.95
N ASN A 55 18.88 -6.99 -15.52
CA ASN A 55 17.84 -6.21 -16.19
C ASN A 55 16.71 -5.78 -15.24
N VAL A 56 16.95 -4.75 -14.43
CA VAL A 56 15.97 -4.18 -13.48
C VAL A 56 14.65 -3.77 -14.14
N LYS A 57 14.68 -3.45 -15.44
CA LYS A 57 13.49 -3.14 -16.22
C LYS A 57 12.54 -4.33 -16.36
N GLU A 58 13.08 -5.53 -16.53
CA GLU A 58 12.28 -6.76 -16.62
C GLU A 58 11.59 -7.06 -15.28
N ASP A 59 12.33 -6.88 -14.17
CA ASP A 59 11.78 -7.00 -12.82
C ASP A 59 10.70 -5.94 -12.54
N TYR A 60 10.86 -4.72 -13.07
CA TYR A 60 9.81 -3.70 -13.02
C TYR A 60 8.56 -4.12 -13.80
N GLU A 61 8.72 -4.58 -15.04
CA GLU A 61 7.58 -5.05 -15.85
C GLU A 61 6.86 -6.23 -15.17
N GLU A 62 7.61 -7.16 -14.57
CA GLU A 62 7.06 -8.26 -13.80
C GLU A 62 6.31 -7.78 -12.54
N LEU A 63 6.87 -6.84 -11.77
CA LEU A 63 6.19 -6.21 -10.64
C LEU A 63 4.86 -5.58 -11.07
N MET A 64 4.86 -4.83 -12.16
CA MET A 64 3.65 -4.19 -12.68
C MET A 64 2.58 -5.20 -13.06
N ASN A 65 2.95 -6.27 -13.77
CA ASN A 65 2.04 -7.34 -14.17
C ASN A 65 1.45 -8.08 -12.95
N GLN A 66 2.28 -8.40 -11.95
CA GLN A 66 1.81 -9.06 -10.73
C GLN A 66 0.88 -8.15 -9.91
N ALA A 67 1.21 -6.86 -9.80
CA ALA A 67 0.36 -5.90 -9.10
C ALA A 67 -0.99 -5.73 -9.80
N GLU A 68 -1.01 -5.59 -11.14
CA GLU A 68 -2.26 -5.50 -11.90
C GLU A 68 -3.14 -6.75 -11.78
N ALA A 69 -2.53 -7.94 -11.79
CA ALA A 69 -3.25 -9.19 -11.55
C ALA A 69 -3.90 -9.20 -10.16
N ARG A 70 -3.19 -8.77 -9.12
CA ARG A 70 -3.72 -8.71 -7.75
C ARG A 70 -4.82 -7.66 -7.57
N ILE A 71 -4.69 -6.50 -8.23
CA ILE A 71 -5.77 -5.49 -8.27
C ILE A 71 -7.01 -6.08 -8.93
N SER A 72 -6.85 -6.80 -10.04
CA SER A 72 -7.96 -7.47 -10.74
C SER A 72 -8.64 -8.52 -9.87
N SER A 73 -7.86 -9.33 -9.13
CA SER A 73 -8.40 -10.28 -8.15
C SER A 73 -9.14 -9.58 -7.01
N LEU A 74 -8.65 -8.43 -6.56
CA LEU A 74 -9.31 -7.65 -5.52
C LEU A 74 -10.67 -7.10 -6.01
N GLU A 75 -10.74 -6.63 -7.26
CA GLU A 75 -11.99 -6.20 -7.90
C GLU A 75 -12.98 -7.36 -8.07
N GLU A 76 -12.51 -8.57 -8.41
CA GLU A 76 -13.35 -9.77 -8.46
C GLU A 76 -13.96 -10.11 -7.10
N GLN A 77 -13.14 -10.04 -6.04
CA GLN A 77 -13.58 -10.23 -4.66
C GLN A 77 -14.63 -9.19 -4.26
N VAL A 78 -14.45 -7.90 -4.61
CA VAL A 78 -15.47 -6.85 -4.38
C VAL A 78 -16.81 -7.27 -4.98
N MET A 79 -16.81 -7.77 -6.22
CA MET A 79 -18.04 -8.19 -6.90
C MET A 79 -18.71 -9.39 -6.21
N GLU A 80 -17.94 -10.36 -5.73
CA GLU A 80 -18.48 -11.52 -5.00
C GLU A 80 -19.15 -11.08 -3.69
N ASP A 81 -18.44 -10.29 -2.89
CA ASP A 81 -18.90 -9.80 -1.60
C ASP A 81 -20.12 -8.88 -1.69
N MET A 82 -20.21 -8.07 -2.75
CA MET A 82 -21.38 -7.23 -3.02
C MET A 82 -22.66 -8.01 -3.28
N ASN A 83 -22.56 -9.27 -3.74
CA ASN A 83 -23.73 -10.16 -3.86
C ASN A 83 -24.17 -10.76 -2.52
N GLY A 84 -23.37 -10.55 -1.46
CA GLY A 84 -23.66 -10.97 -0.09
C GLY A 84 -24.57 -10.03 0.69
N ASN A 85 -24.58 -10.18 2.02
CA ASN A 85 -25.37 -9.34 2.94
C ASN A 85 -24.54 -8.23 3.60
N ALA A 86 -23.29 -8.02 3.17
CA ALA A 86 -22.42 -7.00 3.73
C ALA A 86 -22.94 -5.59 3.41
N SER A 87 -22.80 -4.66 4.36
CA SER A 87 -23.14 -3.27 4.12
C SER A 87 -22.06 -2.57 3.28
N TYR A 88 -22.46 -1.53 2.53
CA TYR A 88 -21.53 -0.70 1.77
C TYR A 88 -20.35 -0.19 2.61
N MET A 89 -20.61 0.21 3.86
CA MET A 89 -19.57 0.74 4.74
C MET A 89 -18.53 -0.33 5.08
N GLU A 90 -18.97 -1.57 5.32
CA GLU A 90 -18.09 -2.71 5.61
C GLU A 90 -17.24 -3.06 4.39
N LEU A 91 -17.86 -3.15 3.21
CA LEU A 91 -17.15 -3.41 1.95
C LEU A 91 -16.13 -2.31 1.63
N TYR A 92 -16.54 -1.04 1.76
CA TYR A 92 -15.65 0.09 1.53
C TYR A 92 -14.43 0.05 2.46
N GLN A 93 -14.63 -0.19 3.76
CA GLN A 93 -13.54 -0.27 4.73
C GLN A 93 -12.60 -1.45 4.43
N LYS A 94 -13.15 -2.63 4.17
CA LYS A 94 -12.40 -3.85 3.85
C LYS A 94 -11.49 -3.64 2.64
N TYR A 95 -12.07 -3.24 1.51
CA TYR A 95 -11.32 -3.11 0.26
C TYR A 95 -10.44 -1.86 0.21
N GLN A 96 -10.76 -0.81 0.96
CA GLN A 96 -9.84 0.31 1.17
C GLN A 96 -8.58 -0.12 1.94
N SER A 97 -8.73 -0.94 2.99
CA SER A 97 -7.59 -1.47 3.73
C SER A 97 -6.75 -2.38 2.83
N ALA A 98 -7.39 -3.35 2.20
CA ALA A 98 -6.72 -4.30 1.31
C ALA A 98 -5.96 -3.61 0.16
N ALA A 99 -6.57 -2.60 -0.48
CA ALA A 99 -5.92 -1.81 -1.51
C ALA A 99 -4.68 -1.07 -1.00
N LYS A 100 -4.75 -0.55 0.23
CA LYS A 100 -3.64 0.16 0.87
C LYS A 100 -2.50 -0.81 1.21
N ASP A 101 -2.81 -2.01 1.68
CA ASP A 101 -1.81 -3.02 2.03
C ASP A 101 -1.10 -3.54 0.78
N LEU A 102 -1.86 -3.88 -0.27
CA LEU A 102 -1.30 -4.25 -1.57
C LEU A 102 -0.40 -3.14 -2.13
N GLU A 103 -0.86 -1.89 -2.11
CA GLU A 103 -0.08 -0.75 -2.56
C GLU A 103 1.21 -0.57 -1.75
N SER A 104 1.17 -0.72 -0.43
CA SER A 104 2.36 -0.62 0.42
C SER A 104 3.40 -1.68 0.04
N ASN A 105 2.96 -2.90 -0.23
CA ASN A 105 3.84 -4.00 -0.65
C ASN A 105 4.41 -3.77 -2.06
N THR A 106 3.62 -3.21 -2.98
CA THR A 106 4.10 -2.81 -4.30
C THR A 106 5.12 -1.69 -4.20
N ASP A 107 4.85 -0.66 -3.37
CA ASP A 107 5.74 0.48 -3.14
C ASP A 107 7.11 0.03 -2.63
N GLU A 108 7.14 -0.85 -1.63
CA GLU A 108 8.41 -1.34 -1.07
C GLU A 108 9.24 -2.07 -2.13
N THR A 109 8.59 -2.90 -2.95
CA THR A 109 9.28 -3.64 -4.02
C THR A 109 9.77 -2.69 -5.11
N PHE A 110 8.93 -1.72 -5.51
CA PHE A 110 9.29 -0.68 -6.48
C PHE A 110 10.48 0.17 -5.99
N ASP A 111 10.47 0.60 -4.73
CA ASP A 111 11.53 1.45 -4.16
C ASP A 111 12.88 0.71 -4.17
N ASN A 112 12.88 -0.60 -3.95
CA ASN A 112 14.09 -1.42 -4.06
C ASN A 112 14.64 -1.45 -5.51
N LEU A 113 13.77 -1.70 -6.50
CA LEU A 113 14.16 -1.69 -7.92
C LEU A 113 14.63 -0.29 -8.37
N HIS A 114 13.94 0.76 -7.91
CA HIS A 114 14.30 2.13 -8.20
C HIS A 114 15.67 2.49 -7.61
N GLN A 115 15.95 2.09 -6.37
CA GLN A 115 17.25 2.30 -5.76
C GLN A 115 18.36 1.54 -6.49
N GLN A 116 18.09 0.33 -6.98
CA GLN A 116 19.06 -0.43 -7.77
C GLN A 116 19.46 0.31 -9.04
N LEU A 117 18.50 0.89 -9.78
CA LEU A 117 18.80 1.71 -10.97
C LEU A 117 19.67 2.93 -10.63
N LEU A 118 19.38 3.59 -9.51
CA LEU A 118 20.18 4.74 -9.05
C LEU A 118 21.62 4.32 -8.72
N ASP A 119 21.80 3.17 -8.08
CA ASP A 119 23.12 2.62 -7.73
C ASP A 119 23.92 2.19 -8.98
N GLU A 120 23.23 1.78 -10.03
CA GLU A 120 23.80 1.47 -11.36
C GLU A 120 24.10 2.73 -12.21
N GLY A 121 23.62 3.91 -11.78
CA GLY A 121 23.82 5.18 -12.47
C GLY A 121 22.80 5.48 -13.58
N GLU A 122 21.70 4.72 -13.63
CA GLU A 122 20.63 4.83 -14.63
C GLU A 122 19.54 5.84 -14.17
N GLU A 123 19.95 7.06 -13.80
CA GLU A 123 19.05 8.08 -13.20
C GLU A 123 17.86 8.46 -14.11
N ASP A 124 18.10 8.58 -15.42
CA ASP A 124 17.07 8.93 -16.39
C ASP A 124 16.00 7.82 -16.50
N GLU A 125 16.42 6.56 -16.52
CA GLU A 125 15.52 5.41 -16.55
C GLU A 125 14.74 5.29 -15.24
N ALA A 126 15.41 5.45 -14.10
CA ALA A 126 14.78 5.46 -12.79
C ALA A 126 13.68 6.53 -12.70
N ALA A 127 13.91 7.73 -13.24
CA ALA A 127 12.93 8.81 -13.28
C ALA A 127 11.71 8.47 -14.15
N VAL A 128 11.94 7.88 -15.34
CA VAL A 128 10.86 7.45 -16.25
C VAL A 128 10.00 6.37 -15.61
N LEU A 129 10.62 5.33 -15.04
CA LEU A 129 9.89 4.23 -14.40
C LEU A 129 9.11 4.70 -13.17
N LYS A 130 9.67 5.64 -12.40
CA LYS A 130 8.94 6.27 -11.30
C LYS A 130 7.71 7.03 -11.77
N GLU A 131 7.82 7.79 -12.85
CA GLU A 131 6.66 8.50 -13.41
C GLU A 131 5.57 7.51 -13.86
N GLN A 132 5.96 6.45 -14.57
CA GLN A 132 5.03 5.40 -15.01
C GLN A 132 4.35 4.71 -13.82
N TYR A 133 5.12 4.33 -12.80
CA TYR A 133 4.59 3.71 -11.59
C TYR A 133 3.58 4.60 -10.89
N GLN A 134 3.91 5.88 -10.70
CA GLN A 134 3.01 6.83 -10.04
C GLN A 134 1.73 7.07 -10.84
N GLU A 135 1.78 7.00 -12.17
CA GLU A 135 0.58 7.08 -12.99
C GLU A 135 -0.27 5.81 -12.89
N GLN A 136 0.34 4.63 -12.97
CA GLN A 136 -0.38 3.35 -12.84
C GLN A 136 -1.03 3.21 -11.45
N LYS A 137 -0.31 3.61 -10.39
CA LYS A 137 -0.81 3.64 -9.02
C LYS A 137 -2.08 4.48 -8.86
N LYS A 138 -2.18 5.61 -9.56
CA LYS A 138 -3.44 6.40 -9.57
C LYS A 138 -4.57 5.66 -10.24
N GLN A 139 -4.29 4.97 -11.36
CA GLN A 139 -5.29 4.20 -12.08
C GLN A 139 -5.84 3.05 -11.23
N TRP A 140 -4.98 2.28 -10.56
CA TRP A 140 -5.41 1.20 -9.65
C TRP A 140 -6.25 1.71 -8.47
N ARG A 141 -5.87 2.84 -7.86
CA ARG A 141 -6.69 3.47 -6.82
C ARG A 141 -8.06 3.89 -7.34
N GLN A 142 -8.11 4.40 -8.57
CA GLN A 142 -9.37 4.81 -9.19
C GLN A 142 -10.24 3.60 -9.49
N SER A 143 -9.68 2.52 -10.05
CA SER A 143 -10.45 1.34 -10.43
C SER A 143 -11.13 0.67 -9.24
N ILE A 144 -10.41 0.46 -8.13
CA ILE A 144 -11.01 -0.11 -6.90
C ILE A 144 -12.09 0.81 -6.33
N VAL A 145 -11.86 2.13 -6.32
CA VAL A 145 -12.83 3.10 -5.79
C VAL A 145 -14.07 3.18 -6.68
N GLU A 146 -13.91 3.13 -8.00
CA GLU A 146 -15.01 3.11 -8.97
C GLU A 146 -15.80 1.81 -8.86
N GLU A 147 -15.14 0.66 -8.76
CA GLU A 147 -15.81 -0.64 -8.64
C GLU A 147 -16.72 -0.71 -7.40
N VAL A 148 -16.28 -0.13 -6.28
CA VAL A 148 -17.08 -0.02 -5.06
C VAL A 148 -18.20 1.04 -5.17
N LYS A 149 -18.05 2.09 -5.99
CA LYS A 149 -19.00 3.21 -6.09
C LYS A 149 -20.07 3.06 -7.16
N ASP A 150 -19.69 2.65 -8.37
CA ASP A 150 -20.54 2.70 -9.57
C ASP A 150 -21.64 1.63 -9.57
N ARG A 151 -21.59 0.68 -8.63
CA ARG A 151 -22.52 -0.45 -8.53
C ARG A 151 -23.57 -0.31 -7.41
N LEU A 152 -23.76 0.92 -6.92
CA LEU A 152 -24.87 1.36 -6.06
C LEU A 152 -26.02 1.95 -6.88
#